data_AF-A0A2W5TSL9-F1
#
_entry.id   AF-A0A2W5TSL9-F1
#
_cell.length_a   1.000
_cell.length_b   1.000
_cell.length_c   1.000
_cell.angle_alpha   90.00
_cell.angle_beta   90.00
_cell.angle_gamma   90.00
#
_symmetry.space_group_name_H-M   'P 1'
#
loop_
_entity.id
_entity.type
_entity.pdbx_description
1 polymer ?
#
loop_
_entity_poly.entity_id
_entity_poly.type
_entity_poly.pdbx_seq_one_letter_code
_entity_poly.pdbx_strand_id
1 'polypeptide(L)'
;MSRLLAVLILGFSLAACRDHDAEAVARAEFRYRDLVAAGVRPDDARFDAVLADLKQVSATSTHAPRAEKMRKAIEGARGGRVRTPLALGGKGTRPPELELQLAACARLAQLAGADGGVDRRALEALEQCRHQAELMELQYAHGDEHDDGGAHP
;
A
#
# COMPACT_ATOMS: atom_id res chain seq x y z
N MET A 1 -35.61 -28.40 -33.85
CA MET A 1 -35.24 -28.59 -32.43
C MET A 1 -33.79 -28.16 -32.11
N SER A 2 -32.90 -27.89 -33.09
CA SER A 2 -31.50 -27.51 -32.83
C SER A 2 -31.23 -26.05 -32.40
N ARG A 3 -32.20 -25.12 -32.54
CA ARG A 3 -31.99 -23.70 -32.17
C ARG A 3 -32.18 -23.41 -30.68
N LEU A 4 -32.97 -24.22 -29.98
CA LEU A 4 -33.18 -24.09 -28.52
C LEU A 4 -31.98 -24.58 -27.71
N LEU A 5 -31.23 -25.57 -28.21
CA LEU A 5 -30.04 -26.08 -27.55
C LEU A 5 -28.88 -25.05 -27.54
N ALA A 6 -28.74 -24.27 -28.62
CA ALA A 6 -27.68 -23.28 -28.75
C ALA A 6 -27.83 -22.10 -27.76
N VAL A 7 -29.06 -21.71 -27.44
CA VAL A 7 -29.34 -20.62 -26.48
C VAL A 7 -29.08 -21.06 -25.03
N LEU A 8 -29.35 -22.33 -24.70
CA LEU A 8 -29.07 -22.89 -23.38
C LEU A 8 -27.56 -23.04 -23.11
N ILE A 9 -26.75 -23.37 -24.12
CA ILE A 9 -25.29 -23.48 -23.98
C ILE A 9 -24.62 -22.10 -23.84
N LEU A 10 -25.15 -21.07 -24.52
CA LEU A 10 -24.63 -19.69 -24.37
C LEU A 10 -24.94 -19.10 -22.99
N GLY A 11 -26.13 -19.36 -22.43
CA GLY A 11 -26.53 -18.86 -21.12
C GLY A 11 -25.77 -19.48 -19.96
N PHE A 12 -25.44 -20.78 -20.04
CA PHE A 12 -24.73 -21.49 -18.97
C PHE A 12 -23.28 -21.03 -18.81
N SER A 13 -22.64 -20.69 -19.93
CA SER A 13 -21.25 -20.20 -19.95
C SER A 13 -21.10 -18.84 -19.23
N LEU A 14 -22.10 -17.95 -19.36
CA LEU A 14 -22.09 -16.64 -18.74
C LEU A 14 -22.29 -16.70 -17.22
N ALA A 15 -23.12 -17.63 -16.75
CA ALA A 15 -23.35 -17.86 -15.32
C ALA A 15 -22.13 -18.49 -14.64
N ALA A 16 -21.54 -19.53 -15.24
CA ALA A 16 -20.37 -20.21 -14.71
C ALA A 16 -19.14 -19.28 -14.61
N CYS A 17 -18.92 -18.41 -15.60
CA CYS A 17 -17.84 -17.42 -15.54
C CYS A 17 -18.07 -16.37 -14.43
N ARG A 18 -19.32 -15.95 -14.21
CA ARG A 18 -19.66 -14.93 -13.21
C ARG A 18 -19.42 -15.45 -11.79
N ASP A 19 -19.80 -16.69 -11.51
CA ASP A 19 -19.59 -17.30 -10.19
C ASP A 19 -18.10 -17.57 -9.94
N HIS A 20 -17.38 -18.05 -10.96
CA HIS A 20 -15.94 -18.28 -10.86
C HIS A 20 -15.15 -16.99 -10.57
N ASP A 21 -15.48 -15.88 -11.26
CA ASP A 21 -14.84 -14.58 -11.04
C ASP A 21 -15.08 -14.05 -9.62
N ALA A 22 -16.31 -14.18 -9.13
CA ALA A 22 -16.67 -13.76 -7.77
C ALA A 22 -15.91 -14.58 -6.72
N GLU A 23 -15.80 -15.90 -6.92
CA GLU A 23 -15.06 -16.78 -6.04
C GLU A 23 -13.56 -16.50 -6.06
N ALA A 24 -12.98 -16.24 -7.23
CA ALA A 24 -11.57 -15.87 -7.36
C ALA A 24 -11.24 -14.58 -6.57
N VAL A 25 -12.10 -13.55 -6.67
CA VAL A 25 -11.92 -12.32 -5.88
C VAL A 25 -12.08 -12.59 -4.37
N ALA A 26 -13.09 -13.37 -3.95
CA ALA A 26 -13.30 -13.67 -2.54
C ALA A 26 -12.11 -14.45 -1.93
N ARG A 27 -11.58 -15.44 -2.65
CA ARG A 27 -10.39 -16.21 -2.22
C ARG A 27 -9.15 -15.32 -2.14
N ALA A 28 -8.95 -14.45 -3.13
CA ALA A 28 -7.83 -13.51 -3.14
C ALA A 28 -7.90 -12.56 -1.93
N GLU A 29 -9.09 -12.03 -1.62
CA GLU A 29 -9.30 -11.15 -0.47
C GLU A 29 -9.05 -11.82 0.86
N PHE A 30 -9.54 -13.04 1.03
CA PHE A 30 -9.31 -13.81 2.23
C PHE A 30 -7.81 -14.04 2.46
N ARG A 31 -7.11 -14.56 1.45
CA ARG A 31 -5.65 -14.79 1.53
C ARG A 31 -4.85 -13.51 1.74
N TYR A 32 -5.21 -12.43 1.06
CA TYR A 32 -4.57 -11.13 1.25
C TYR A 32 -4.69 -10.66 2.70
N ARG A 33 -5.88 -10.77 3.30
CA ARG A 33 -6.10 -10.37 4.69
C ARG A 33 -5.27 -11.21 5.66
N ASP A 34 -5.18 -12.52 5.44
CA ASP A 34 -4.36 -13.40 6.27
C ASP A 34 -2.87 -13.05 6.18
N LEU A 35 -2.36 -12.78 4.98
CA LEU A 35 -0.96 -12.39 4.78
C LEU A 35 -0.66 -11.04 5.44
N VAL A 36 -1.56 -10.06 5.30
CA VAL A 36 -1.42 -8.74 5.95
C VAL A 36 -1.48 -8.88 7.47
N ALA A 37 -2.41 -9.68 8.01
CA ALA A 37 -2.52 -9.92 9.44
C ALA A 37 -1.29 -10.62 10.02
N ALA A 38 -0.66 -11.51 9.25
CA ALA A 38 0.58 -12.18 9.61
C ALA A 38 1.84 -11.30 9.39
N GLY A 39 1.68 -10.02 9.00
CA GLY A 39 2.80 -9.10 8.78
C GLY A 39 3.71 -9.50 7.61
N VAL A 40 3.20 -10.27 6.66
CA VAL A 40 3.98 -10.74 5.51
C VAL A 40 4.33 -9.55 4.63
N ARG A 41 5.59 -9.45 4.25
CA ARG A 41 6.05 -8.38 3.38
C ARG A 41 5.42 -8.49 1.99
N PRO A 42 5.04 -7.37 1.34
CA PRO A 42 4.42 -7.39 0.00
C PRO A 42 5.27 -8.06 -1.09
N ASP A 43 6.60 -8.02 -0.98
CA ASP A 43 7.57 -8.67 -1.87
C ASP A 43 7.72 -10.18 -1.67
N ASP A 44 7.09 -10.74 -0.64
CA ASP A 44 7.05 -12.17 -0.39
C ASP A 44 6.28 -12.91 -1.50
N ALA A 45 6.81 -14.07 -1.91
CA ALA A 45 6.23 -14.92 -2.95
C ALA A 45 4.82 -15.43 -2.60
N ARG A 46 4.43 -15.44 -1.31
CA ARG A 46 3.06 -15.79 -0.90
C ARG A 46 2.00 -14.86 -1.50
N PHE A 47 2.36 -13.60 -1.81
CA PHE A 47 1.47 -12.69 -2.53
C PHE A 47 1.30 -13.06 -4.02
N ASP A 48 2.15 -13.92 -4.60
CA ASP A 48 2.00 -14.37 -6.00
C ASP A 48 0.72 -15.19 -6.19
N ALA A 49 0.34 -16.00 -5.20
CA ALA A 49 -0.91 -16.76 -5.23
C ALA A 49 -2.14 -15.84 -5.26
N VAL A 50 -2.10 -14.72 -4.52
CA VAL A 50 -3.17 -13.71 -4.53
C VAL A 50 -3.25 -13.05 -5.90
N LEU A 51 -2.10 -12.66 -6.48
CA LEU A 51 -2.05 -12.07 -7.82
C LEU A 51 -2.51 -13.05 -8.90
N ALA A 52 -2.21 -14.34 -8.75
CA ALA A 52 -2.65 -15.39 -9.67
C ALA A 52 -4.18 -15.54 -9.67
N ASP A 53 -4.82 -15.56 -8.50
CA ASP A 53 -6.28 -15.59 -8.39
C ASP A 53 -6.92 -14.36 -9.05
N LEU A 54 -6.39 -13.17 -8.75
CA LEU A 54 -6.92 -11.91 -9.30
C LEU A 54 -6.80 -11.84 -10.83
N LYS A 55 -5.77 -12.47 -11.41
CA LYS A 55 -5.56 -12.54 -12.86
C LYS A 55 -6.56 -13.46 -13.58
N GLN A 56 -7.20 -14.39 -12.86
CA GLN A 56 -8.22 -15.28 -13.44
C GLN A 56 -9.57 -14.56 -13.67
N VAL A 57 -9.77 -13.40 -13.04
CA VAL A 57 -10.99 -12.61 -13.18
C VAL A 57 -11.10 -12.07 -14.60
N SER A 58 -12.20 -12.38 -15.29
CA SER A 58 -12.45 -11.88 -16.64
C SER A 58 -12.51 -10.34 -16.67
N ALA A 59 -11.94 -9.73 -17.72
CA ALA A 59 -12.00 -8.28 -17.94
C ALA A 59 -13.44 -7.76 -18.15
N THR A 60 -14.35 -8.63 -18.59
CA THR A 60 -15.79 -8.29 -18.77
C THR A 60 -16.63 -8.51 -17.50
N SER A 61 -16.00 -8.99 -16.42
CA SER A 61 -16.68 -9.25 -15.15
C SER A 61 -17.05 -7.97 -14.43
N THR A 62 -18.18 -7.99 -13.71
CA THR A 62 -18.53 -6.92 -12.75
C THR A 62 -17.47 -6.79 -11.64
N HIS A 63 -16.70 -7.85 -11.38
CA HIS A 63 -15.66 -7.88 -10.35
C HIS A 63 -14.28 -7.38 -10.85
N ALA A 64 -14.11 -7.17 -12.15
CA ALA A 64 -12.84 -6.77 -12.76
C ALA A 64 -12.26 -5.47 -12.16
N PRO A 65 -13.04 -4.39 -11.91
CA PRO A 65 -12.49 -3.16 -11.32
C PRO A 65 -11.92 -3.37 -9.92
N ARG A 66 -12.56 -4.25 -9.13
CA ARG A 66 -12.14 -4.57 -7.77
C ARG A 66 -10.86 -5.41 -7.78
N ALA A 67 -10.81 -6.42 -8.64
CA ALA A 67 -9.62 -7.25 -8.81
C ALA A 67 -8.41 -6.42 -9.27
N GLU A 68 -8.60 -5.52 -10.23
CA GLU A 68 -7.54 -4.66 -10.75
C GLU A 68 -7.04 -3.65 -9.70
N LYS A 69 -7.95 -3.05 -8.92
CA LYS A 69 -7.58 -2.16 -7.81
C LYS A 69 -6.68 -2.87 -6.81
N MET A 70 -7.03 -4.11 -6.47
CA MET A 70 -6.28 -4.92 -5.52
C MET A 70 -4.92 -5.36 -6.08
N ARG A 71 -4.88 -5.77 -7.34
CA ARG A 71 -3.64 -6.12 -8.05
C ARG A 71 -2.66 -4.95 -8.05
N LYS A 72 -3.12 -3.75 -8.44
CA LYS A 72 -2.33 -2.51 -8.41
C LYS A 72 -1.84 -2.15 -7.02
N ALA A 73 -2.63 -2.38 -5.98
CA ALA A 73 -2.20 -2.12 -4.61
C ALA A 73 -1.04 -3.03 -4.18
N ILE A 74 -1.13 -4.34 -4.47
CA ILE A 74 -0.07 -5.32 -4.17
C ILE A 74 1.19 -5.02 -4.98
N GLU A 75 1.05 -4.82 -6.31
CA GLU A 75 2.17 -4.50 -7.20
C GLU A 75 2.83 -3.16 -6.82
N GLY A 76 2.05 -2.14 -6.47
CA GLY A 76 2.56 -0.85 -6.00
C GLY A 76 3.28 -0.95 -4.66
N ALA A 77 2.87 -1.86 -3.77
CA ALA A 77 3.57 -2.13 -2.53
C ALA A 77 4.89 -2.89 -2.75
N ARG A 78 4.94 -3.78 -3.77
CA ARG A 78 6.14 -4.54 -4.17
C ARG A 78 7.21 -3.68 -4.81
N GLY A 79 6.83 -2.71 -5.64
CA GLY A 79 7.77 -1.83 -6.33
C GLY A 79 8.62 -0.98 -5.39
N GLY A 80 8.31 -0.99 -4.09
CA GLY A 80 8.77 0.00 -3.14
C GLY A 80 8.20 1.35 -3.57
N ARG A 81 7.50 2.04 -2.67
CA ARG A 81 7.66 3.50 -2.77
C ARG A 81 9.15 3.71 -2.57
N VAL A 82 9.86 4.10 -3.62
CA VAL A 82 11.07 4.91 -3.47
C VAL A 82 10.58 6.05 -2.60
N ARG A 83 10.77 5.90 -1.28
CA ARG A 83 10.70 7.04 -0.38
C ARG A 83 11.89 7.85 -0.87
N THR A 84 11.61 8.81 -1.75
CA THR A 84 12.54 9.89 -2.04
C THR A 84 13.19 10.23 -0.70
N PRO A 85 14.53 10.16 -0.58
CA PRO A 85 15.18 10.18 0.71
C PRO A 85 14.63 11.35 1.51
N LEU A 86 13.97 10.98 2.61
CA LEU A 86 13.38 11.86 3.60
C LEU A 86 14.47 12.82 4.06
N ALA A 87 14.46 14.03 3.50
CA ALA A 87 15.48 15.09 3.46
C ALA A 87 16.92 14.67 3.82
N LEU A 88 17.78 14.51 2.82
CA LEU A 88 19.21 14.76 3.00
C LEU A 88 19.44 16.25 2.75
N GLY A 89 19.79 17.02 3.77
CA GLY A 89 20.25 18.40 3.58
C GLY A 89 21.54 18.44 2.74
N GLY A 90 22.02 19.64 2.37
CA GLY A 90 23.19 19.83 1.50
C GLY A 90 24.51 19.15 1.94
N LYS A 91 24.55 18.58 3.16
CA LYS A 91 25.68 17.81 3.72
C LYS A 91 25.40 16.30 3.84
N GLY A 92 24.32 15.78 3.26
CA GLY A 92 23.99 14.35 3.31
C GLY A 92 23.65 13.84 4.71
N THR A 93 23.30 14.73 5.65
CA THR A 93 23.01 14.41 7.04
C THR A 93 21.68 15.04 7.45
N ARG A 94 20.89 14.28 8.21
CA ARG A 94 19.59 14.70 8.70
C ARG A 94 19.76 15.48 10.01
N PRO A 95 18.99 16.56 10.25
CA PRO A 95 19.03 17.28 11.51
C PRO A 95 18.55 16.39 12.68
N PRO A 96 19.13 16.57 13.88
CA PRO A 96 18.85 15.72 15.04
C PRO A 96 17.39 15.79 15.48
N GLU A 97 16.71 16.92 15.28
CA GLU A 97 15.29 17.07 15.61
C GLU A 97 14.40 16.21 14.70
N LEU A 98 14.75 16.10 13.42
CA LEU A 98 14.02 15.26 12.49
C LEU A 98 14.32 13.77 12.74
N GLU A 99 15.56 13.41 13.09
CA GLU A 99 15.89 12.05 13.55
C GLU A 99 15.08 11.67 14.81
N LEU A 100 14.96 12.58 15.77
CA LEU A 100 14.14 12.37 16.97
C LEU A 100 12.65 12.15 16.62
N GLN A 101 12.11 12.95 15.70
CA GLN A 101 10.72 12.79 15.24
C GLN A 101 10.51 11.45 14.54
N LEU A 102 11.43 11.04 13.65
CA LEU A 102 11.37 9.76 12.95
C LEU A 102 11.49 8.58 13.92
N ALA A 103 12.36 8.69 14.94
CA ALA A 103 12.47 7.70 16.01
C ALA A 103 11.16 7.60 16.83
N ALA A 104 10.50 8.72 17.10
CA ALA A 104 9.20 8.74 17.77
C ALA A 104 8.12 8.06 16.91
N CYS A 105 8.06 8.33 15.60
CA CYS A 105 7.13 7.66 14.69
C CYS A 105 7.40 6.16 14.59
N ALA A 106 8.68 5.75 14.56
CA ALA A 106 9.06 4.34 14.55
C ALA A 106 8.61 3.63 15.84
N ARG A 107 8.78 4.26 17.00
CA ARG A 107 8.32 3.71 18.28
C ARG A 107 6.80 3.61 18.34
N LEU A 108 6.08 4.61 17.83
CA LEU A 108 4.62 4.57 17.76
C LEU A 108 4.12 3.45 16.83
N ALA A 109 4.83 3.19 15.72
CA ALA A 109 4.53 2.07 14.83
C ALA A 109 4.79 0.72 15.49
N GLN A 110 5.87 0.59 16.27
CA GLN A 110 6.15 -0.63 17.02
C GLN A 110 5.07 -0.91 18.06
N LEU A 111 4.64 0.11 18.82
CA LEU A 111 3.56 -0.03 19.80
C LEU A 111 2.24 -0.40 19.11
N ALA A 112 1.90 0.28 18.02
CA ALA A 112 0.69 0.00 17.24
C ALA A 112 0.69 -1.42 16.63
N GLY A 113 1.86 -1.97 16.30
CA GLY A 113 2.00 -3.33 15.77
C GLY A 113 2.11 -4.43 16.82
N ALA A 114 2.48 -4.09 18.06
CA ALA A 114 2.65 -5.06 19.15
C ALA A 114 1.32 -5.61 19.68
N ASP A 115 0.24 -4.84 19.59
CA ASP A 115 -1.07 -5.18 20.17
C ASP A 115 -1.94 -6.08 19.28
N GLY A 116 -1.38 -6.67 18.21
CA GLY A 116 -2.07 -7.68 17.38
C GLY A 116 -3.18 -7.12 16.47
N GLY A 117 -3.31 -5.79 16.39
CA GLY A 117 -4.22 -5.11 15.49
C GLY A 117 -4.04 -3.60 15.60
N VAL A 118 -3.86 -2.92 14.46
CA VAL A 118 -3.77 -1.46 14.44
C VAL A 118 -5.20 -0.89 14.44
N ASP A 119 -5.59 -0.24 15.54
CA ASP A 119 -6.88 0.46 15.59
C ASP A 119 -6.83 1.77 14.76
N ARG A 120 -8.01 2.34 14.48
CA ARG A 120 -8.11 3.57 13.67
C ARG A 120 -7.36 4.76 14.30
N ARG A 121 -7.31 4.88 15.63
CA ARG A 121 -6.61 5.97 16.31
C ARG A 121 -5.10 5.80 16.21
N ALA A 122 -4.60 4.58 16.28
CA ALA A 122 -3.20 4.26 16.05
C ALA A 122 -2.81 4.57 14.60
N LEU A 123 -3.67 4.27 13.62
CA LEU A 123 -3.46 4.70 12.23
C LEU A 123 -3.44 6.23 12.08
N GLU A 124 -4.41 6.93 12.68
CA GLU A 124 -4.47 8.40 12.64
C GLU A 124 -3.23 9.03 13.30
N ALA A 125 -2.77 8.49 14.43
CA ALA A 125 -1.55 8.95 15.10
C ALA A 125 -0.29 8.69 14.28
N LEU A 126 -0.22 7.54 13.58
CA LEU A 126 0.87 7.23 12.65
C LEU A 126 0.89 8.19 11.45
N GLU A 127 -0.28 8.49 10.88
CA GLU A 127 -0.40 9.43 9.77
C GLU A 127 -0.04 10.85 10.18
N GLN A 128 -0.46 11.30 11.36
CA GLN A 128 -0.09 12.60 11.92
C GLN A 128 1.42 12.68 12.18
N CYS A 129 2.01 11.65 12.78
CA CYS A 129 3.45 11.60 13.03
C CYS A 129 4.24 11.68 11.71
N ARG A 130 3.81 10.91 10.69
CA ARG A 130 4.39 10.95 9.34
C ARG A 130 4.29 12.35 8.73
N HIS A 131 3.10 12.95 8.76
CA HIS A 131 2.87 14.28 8.18
C HIS A 131 3.74 15.35 8.85
N GLN A 132 3.93 15.26 10.16
CA GLN A 132 4.80 16.18 10.88
C GLN A 132 6.28 16.02 10.49
N ALA A 133 6.76 14.78 10.31
CA ALA A 133 8.11 14.54 9.79
C ALA A 133 8.27 15.10 8.37
N GLU A 134 7.28 14.89 7.49
CA GLU A 134 7.27 15.45 6.11
C GLU A 134 7.30 16.98 6.12
N LEU A 135 6.56 17.64 7.01
CA LEU A 135 6.60 19.10 7.15
C LEU A 135 7.96 19.61 7.63
N MET A 136 8.55 18.96 8.62
CA MET A 136 9.88 19.30 9.12
C MET A 136 10.92 19.12 8.01
N GLU A 137 10.84 18.04 7.25
CA GLU A 137 11.70 17.79 6.09
C GLU A 137 11.61 18.88 5.03
N LEU A 138 10.40 19.32 4.69
CA LEU A 138 10.20 20.43 3.76
C LEU A 138 10.80 21.72 4.31
N GLN A 139 10.64 22.01 5.60
CA GLN A 139 11.27 23.16 6.23
C GLN A 139 12.80 23.09 6.14
N TYR A 140 13.41 21.93 6.34
CA TYR A 140 14.86 21.76 6.21
C TYR A 140 15.35 21.76 4.76
N ALA A 141 14.58 21.19 3.83
CA ALA A 141 14.88 21.22 2.40
C ALA A 141 14.79 22.65 1.83
N HIS A 142 13.97 23.51 2.47
CA HIS A 142 13.81 24.92 2.13
C HIS A 142 14.52 25.87 3.11
N GLY A 143 15.36 25.33 4.01
CA GLY A 143 15.97 26.06 5.12
C GLY A 143 17.03 27.07 4.70
N ASP A 144 16.63 28.33 4.73
CA ASP A 144 17.34 29.59 5.03
C ASP A 144 18.74 29.82 4.42
N GLU A 145 18.78 30.64 3.36
CA GLU A 145 19.88 31.58 3.12
C GLU A 145 19.97 32.55 4.32
N HIS A 146 20.51 32.12 5.46
CA HIS A 146 21.03 33.07 6.45
C HIS A 146 22.43 33.48 5.97
N ASP A 147 22.47 34.65 5.35
CA ASP A 147 23.66 35.44 5.08
C ASP A 147 24.39 35.68 6.41
N ASP A 148 25.35 34.80 6.74
CA ASP A 148 26.36 35.07 7.76
C ASP A 148 27.37 36.08 7.18
N GLY A 149 26.89 37.27 6.84
CA GLY A 149 27.68 38.45 6.52
C GLY A 149 28.36 38.97 7.79
N GLY A 150 29.38 38.24 8.24
CA GLY A 150 30.20 38.57 9.39
C GLY A 150 30.77 39.98 9.28
N ALA A 151 30.22 40.88 10.09
CA ALA A 151 30.86 42.13 10.45
C ALA A 151 32.17 41.83 11.18
N HIS A 152 33.29 42.23 10.59
CA HIS A 152 34.56 42.37 11.29
C HIS A 152 35.12 43.77 11.00
N PRO A 153 35.39 44.60 12.03
CA PRO A 153 36.25 45.77 11.87
C PRO A 153 37.71 45.37 11.64
#